data_AF-A0A1H2MJ42-F1
#
_entry.id   AF-A0A1H2MJ42-F1
#
_cell.length_a   1.000
_cell.length_b   1.000
_cell.length_c   1.000
_cell.angle_alpha   90.00
_cell.angle_beta   90.00
_cell.angle_gamma   90.00
#
_symmetry.space_group_name_H-M   'P 1'
#
loop_
_entity.id
_entity.type
_entity.pdbx_description
1 polymer ?
#
loop_
_entity_poly.entity_id
_entity_poly.type
_entity_poly.pdbx_seq_one_letter_code
_entity_poly.pdbx_strand_id
1 'polypeptide(L)'
;MTLTQGAWLVSLGLVLFGAFFLLIGIRTVRADSRRRRTWRPYPGEVVATDWDGEQTRCQVAYRRADGTTALFWNTSTSTVVRDPLGRPVQVLENPADPHEAVVASGIVSGDLVGTVFAVVGGVIVAAGVVVAAVLLSR
;
A
#
# COMPACT_ATOMS: atom_id res chain seq x y z
N MET A 1 -16.21 -25.28 26.86
CA MET A 1 -16.28 -23.94 26.23
C MET A 1 -17.72 -23.72 25.81
N THR A 2 -18.43 -22.74 26.37
CA THR A 2 -19.83 -22.48 25.97
C THR A 2 -19.87 -21.79 24.60
N LEU A 3 -20.92 -22.01 23.82
CA LEU A 3 -21.11 -21.37 22.51
C LEU A 3 -20.96 -19.83 22.57
N THR A 4 -21.38 -19.22 23.68
CA THR A 4 -21.23 -17.79 23.96
C THR A 4 -19.78 -17.35 24.15
N GLN A 5 -18.96 -18.12 24.88
CA GLN A 5 -17.53 -17.83 25.01
C GLN A 5 -16.80 -17.93 23.67
N GLY A 6 -17.15 -18.92 22.84
CA GLY A 6 -16.61 -19.05 21.49
C GLY A 6 -16.95 -17.83 20.61
N ALA A 7 -18.19 -17.37 20.66
CA ALA A 7 -18.64 -16.22 19.87
C ALA A 7 -17.98 -14.89 20.30
N TRP A 8 -17.76 -14.69 21.60
CA TRP A 8 -17.02 -13.54 22.12
C TRP A 8 -15.57 -13.50 21.65
N LEU A 9 -14.89 -14.66 21.66
CA LEU A 9 -13.51 -14.74 21.16
C LEU A 9 -13.42 -14.50 19.66
N VAL A 10 -14.38 -15.00 18.88
CA VAL A 10 -14.46 -14.72 17.44
C VAL A 10 -14.67 -13.24 17.18
N SER A 11 -15.60 -12.60 17.87
CA SER A 11 -15.84 -11.16 17.75
C SER A 11 -14.60 -10.34 18.11
N LEU A 12 -13.95 -10.65 19.24
CA LEU A 12 -12.71 -9.99 19.65
C LEU A 12 -11.60 -10.20 18.62
N GLY A 13 -11.44 -11.42 18.11
CA GLY A 13 -10.48 -11.75 17.07
C GLY A 13 -10.70 -10.93 15.79
N LEU A 14 -11.95 -10.82 15.32
CA LEU A 14 -12.31 -10.00 14.17
C LEU A 14 -11.98 -8.52 14.41
N VAL A 15 -12.36 -7.96 15.56
CA VAL A 15 -12.08 -6.54 15.86
C VAL A 15 -10.57 -6.27 15.89
N LEU A 16 -9.78 -7.11 16.56
CA LEU A 16 -8.33 -6.92 16.66
C LEU A 16 -7.65 -7.08 15.30
N PHE A 17 -8.01 -8.11 14.54
CA PHE A 17 -7.46 -8.38 13.23
C PHE A 17 -7.82 -7.25 12.24
N GLY A 18 -9.09 -6.86 12.19
CA GLY A 18 -9.54 -5.75 11.37
C GLY A 18 -8.86 -4.42 11.74
N ALA A 19 -8.73 -4.13 13.03
CA ALA A 19 -8.07 -2.91 13.52
C ALA A 19 -6.60 -2.87 13.12
N PHE A 20 -5.91 -4.02 13.14
CA PHE A 20 -4.53 -4.13 12.67
C PHE A 20 -4.39 -3.74 11.19
N PHE A 21 -5.22 -4.32 10.30
CA PHE A 21 -5.22 -3.95 8.88
C PHE A 21 -5.59 -2.50 8.65
N LEU A 22 -6.60 -2.00 9.37
CA LEU A 22 -7.04 -0.62 9.29
C LEU A 22 -5.90 0.35 9.65
N LEU A 23 -5.18 0.08 10.75
CA LEU A 23 -4.06 0.88 11.20
C LEU A 23 -2.89 0.87 10.21
N ILE A 24 -2.55 -0.30 9.65
CA ILE A 24 -1.51 -0.41 8.63
C ILE A 24 -1.92 0.38 7.38
N GLY A 25 -3.15 0.19 6.89
CA GLY A 25 -3.67 0.89 5.73
C GLY A 25 -3.60 2.40 5.88
N ILE A 26 -4.11 2.93 7.00
CA ILE A 26 -4.07 4.37 7.31
C ILE A 26 -2.62 4.88 7.40
N ARG A 27 -1.71 4.13 8.04
CA ARG A 27 -0.30 4.54 8.13
C ARG A 27 0.35 4.61 6.75
N THR A 28 0.09 3.65 5.87
CA THR A 28 0.64 3.63 4.51
C THR A 28 0.11 4.81 3.69
N VAL A 29 -1.20 5.07 3.72
CA VAL A 29 -1.81 6.24 3.04
C VAL A 29 -1.24 7.55 3.57
N ARG A 30 -1.07 7.68 4.90
CA ARG A 30 -0.48 8.87 5.51
C ARG A 30 1.00 9.04 5.13
N ALA A 31 1.76 7.95 5.06
CA ALA A 31 3.14 7.99 4.63
C ALA A 31 3.24 8.45 3.17
N ASP A 32 2.40 7.90 2.28
CA ASP A 32 2.32 8.33 0.88
C ASP A 32 1.93 9.81 0.75
N SER A 33 0.88 10.22 1.47
CA SER A 33 0.44 11.62 1.53
C SER A 33 1.53 12.55 2.05
N ARG A 34 2.31 12.12 3.04
CA ARG A 34 3.44 12.91 3.56
C ARG A 34 4.52 13.03 2.50
N ARG A 35 4.90 11.92 1.85
CA ARG A 35 5.88 11.91 0.75
C ARG A 35 5.47 12.86 -0.36
N ARG A 36 4.22 12.82 -0.84
CA ARG A 36 3.72 13.75 -1.86
C ARG A 36 3.87 15.23 -1.49
N ARG A 37 3.82 15.57 -0.20
CA ARG A 37 3.98 16.95 0.29
C ARG A 37 5.43 17.36 0.47
N THR A 38 6.32 16.43 0.83
CA THR A 38 7.70 16.75 1.22
C THR A 38 8.75 16.38 0.18
N TRP A 39 8.44 15.45 -0.72
CA TRP A 39 9.39 14.89 -1.68
C TRP A 39 9.29 15.58 -3.03
N ARG A 40 10.38 15.54 -3.79
CA ARG A 40 10.47 16.22 -5.08
C ARG A 40 9.85 15.34 -6.17
N PRO A 41 8.86 15.87 -6.92
CA PRO A 41 8.27 15.13 -8.02
C PRO A 41 9.13 15.23 -9.28
N TYR A 42 9.36 14.10 -9.94
CA TYR A 42 10.00 14.03 -11.26
C TYR A 42 9.17 13.17 -12.21
N PRO A 43 9.10 13.54 -13.50
CA PRO A 43 8.56 12.66 -14.53
C PRO A 43 9.55 11.50 -14.75
N GLY A 44 9.01 10.28 -14.80
CA GLY A 44 9.76 9.08 -15.12
C GLY A 44 8.98 8.12 -16.01
N GLU A 45 9.62 7.02 -16.36
CA GLU A 45 9.04 5.97 -17.19
C GLU A 45 9.53 4.58 -16.76
N VAL A 46 8.72 3.56 -17.01
CA VAL A 46 9.09 2.17 -16.78
C VAL A 46 10.03 1.72 -17.90
N VAL A 47 11.27 1.37 -17.56
CA VAL A 47 12.32 0.99 -18.53
C VAL A 47 12.63 -0.50 -18.55
N ALA A 48 12.34 -1.21 -17.46
CA ALA A 48 12.48 -2.65 -17.41
C ALA A 48 11.39 -3.25 -16.51
N THR A 49 11.07 -4.51 -16.78
CA THR A 49 10.10 -5.24 -15.98
C THR A 49 10.59 -6.66 -15.79
N ASP A 50 10.94 -6.99 -14.55
CA ASP A 50 11.42 -8.30 -14.13
C ASP A 50 10.27 -9.13 -13.56
N TRP A 51 10.31 -10.43 -13.81
CA TRP A 51 9.34 -11.40 -13.33
C TRP A 51 10.09 -12.51 -12.61
N ASP A 52 9.95 -12.59 -11.29
CA ASP A 52 10.68 -13.55 -10.45
C ASP A 52 9.96 -14.91 -10.31
N GLY A 53 8.85 -15.10 -11.03
CA GLY A 53 8.00 -16.29 -10.94
C GLY A 53 6.68 -16.04 -10.21
N GLU A 54 6.68 -15.15 -9.20
CA GLU A 54 5.50 -14.85 -8.37
C GLU A 54 5.09 -13.38 -8.46
N GLN A 55 6.03 -12.47 -8.68
CA GLN A 55 5.85 -11.05 -8.63
C GLN A 55 6.50 -10.35 -9.82
N THR A 56 5.82 -9.33 -10.32
CA THR A 56 6.40 -8.38 -11.27
C THR A 56 7.05 -7.25 -10.49
N ARG A 57 8.32 -6.97 -10.78
CA ARG A 57 9.01 -5.76 -10.35
C ARG A 57 9.30 -4.87 -11.56
N CYS A 58 9.05 -3.57 -11.43
CA CYS A 58 9.37 -2.60 -12.47
C CYS A 58 10.61 -1.77 -12.09
N GLN A 59 11.48 -1.54 -13.08
CA GLN A 59 12.56 -0.57 -13.02
C GLN A 59 12.08 0.72 -13.64
N VAL A 60 12.31 1.83 -12.95
CA VAL A 60 11.88 3.15 -13.38
C VAL A 60 13.10 4.02 -13.60
N ALA A 61 13.13 4.69 -14.76
CA ALA A 61 14.08 5.76 -15.02
C ALA A 61 13.36 7.11 -14.87
N TYR A 62 14.03 8.09 -14.27
CA TYR A 62 13.51 9.45 -14.19
C TYR A 62 14.64 10.46 -14.35
N ARG A 63 14.28 11.65 -14.83
CA ARG A 63 15.25 12.74 -15.05
C ARG A 63 15.16 13.75 -13.93
N ARG A 64 16.29 13.98 -13.25
CA ARG A 64 16.44 15.00 -12.22
C ARG A 64 16.54 16.40 -12.81
N ALA A 65 16.38 17.41 -11.96
CA ALA A 65 16.47 18.82 -12.37
C ALA A 65 17.89 19.22 -12.84
N ASP A 66 18.92 18.52 -12.39
CA ASP A 66 20.32 18.70 -12.85
C ASP A 66 20.59 18.05 -14.23
N GLY A 67 19.57 17.42 -14.83
CA GLY A 67 19.66 16.76 -16.12
C GLY A 67 20.13 15.31 -16.06
N THR A 68 20.52 14.79 -14.88
CA THR A 68 20.95 13.41 -14.71
C THR A 68 19.77 12.44 -14.75
N THR A 69 20.02 11.23 -15.26
CA THR A 69 19.05 10.14 -15.25
C THR A 69 19.35 9.21 -14.09
N ALA A 70 18.37 9.00 -13.22
CA ALA A 70 18.45 8.04 -12.14
C ALA A 70 17.57 6.83 -12.46
N LEU A 71 18.03 5.65 -12.03
CA LEU A 71 17.29 4.40 -12.16
C LEU A 71 17.11 3.78 -10.77
N PHE A 72 15.93 3.23 -10.52
CA PHE A 72 15.68 2.43 -9.34
C PHE A 72 14.67 1.33 -9.65
N TRP A 73 14.74 0.28 -8.84
CA TRP A 73 13.75 -0.78 -8.87
C TRP A 73 12.64 -0.48 -7.87
N ASN A 74 11.41 -0.32 -8.35
CA ASN A 74 10.27 -0.04 -7.49
C ASN A 74 10.15 -1.13 -6.42
N THR A 75 9.97 -0.73 -5.17
CA THR A 75 9.80 -1.66 -4.05
C THR A 75 8.41 -2.29 -4.05
N SER A 76 7.42 -1.57 -4.57
CA SER A 76 6.07 -2.08 -4.71
C SER A 76 5.99 -2.98 -5.94
N THR A 77 5.67 -4.25 -5.70
CA THR A 77 5.53 -5.29 -6.72
C THR A 77 4.06 -5.61 -6.97
N SER A 78 3.79 -6.19 -8.14
CA SER A 78 2.43 -6.57 -8.55
C SER A 78 2.42 -8.04 -8.93
N THR A 79 1.48 -8.79 -8.36
CA THR A 79 1.22 -10.20 -8.73
C THR A 79 0.23 -10.34 -9.89
N VAL A 80 -0.46 -9.25 -10.26
CA VAL A 80 -1.64 -9.29 -11.16
C VAL A 80 -1.39 -8.58 -12.49
N VAL A 81 -0.63 -7.50 -12.47
CA VAL A 81 -0.47 -6.60 -13.63
C VAL A 81 1.00 -6.33 -13.89
N ARG A 82 1.44 -6.58 -15.12
CA ARG A 82 2.75 -6.16 -15.63
C ARG A 82 2.66 -4.70 -16.06
N ASP A 83 3.47 -3.83 -15.47
CA ASP A 83 3.56 -2.45 -15.97
C ASP A 83 4.22 -2.46 -17.37
N PRO A 84 3.56 -1.88 -18.39
CA PRO A 84 4.13 -1.83 -19.73
C PRO A 84 5.36 -0.93 -19.76
N LEU A 85 6.35 -1.34 -20.55
CA LEU A 85 7.54 -0.53 -20.83
C LEU A 85 7.13 0.79 -21.50
N GLY A 86 7.81 1.88 -21.15
CA GLY A 86 7.51 3.24 -21.61
C GLY A 86 6.28 3.87 -20.94
N ARG A 87 5.65 3.20 -19.97
CA ARG A 87 4.52 3.80 -19.23
C ARG A 87 5.02 5.03 -18.46
N PRO A 88 4.41 6.21 -18.65
CA PRO A 88 4.75 7.38 -17.87
C PRO A 88 4.31 7.20 -16.42
N VAL A 89 5.21 7.54 -15.50
CA VAL A 89 4.98 7.49 -14.05
C VAL A 89 5.51 8.76 -13.40
N GLN A 90 4.90 9.15 -12.28
CA GLN A 90 5.47 10.17 -11.42
C GLN A 90 6.35 9.51 -10.36
N VAL A 91 7.59 10.00 -10.23
CA VAL A 91 8.54 9.56 -9.19
C VAL A 91 8.61 10.63 -8.12
N LEU A 92 8.62 10.22 -6.85
CA LEU A 92 8.94 11.07 -5.72
C LEU A 92 10.33 10.68 -5.23
N GLU A 93 11.24 11.63 -5.21
CA GLU A 93 12.59 11.48 -4.66
C GLU A 93 12.67 12.16 -3.28
N ASN A 94 13.22 11.45 -2.30
CA ASN A 94 13.47 12.00 -0.98
C ASN A 94 14.59 13.06 -1.04
N PRO A 95 14.33 14.33 -0.68
CA PRO A 95 15.34 15.38 -0.70
C PRO A 95 16.47 15.17 0.33
N ALA A 96 16.24 14.34 1.36
CA ALA A 96 17.26 14.02 2.37
C ALA A 96 18.14 12.83 1.97
N ASP A 97 17.63 11.93 1.11
CA ASP A 97 18.38 10.77 0.60
C ASP A 97 17.98 10.48 -0.86
N PRO A 98 18.78 10.90 -1.85
CA PRO A 98 18.50 10.70 -3.27
C PRO A 98 18.46 9.22 -3.72
N HIS A 99 18.86 8.27 -2.86
CA HIS A 99 18.72 6.84 -3.13
C HIS A 99 17.32 6.31 -2.76
N GLU A 100 16.53 7.07 -1.99
CA GLU A 100 15.16 6.74 -1.66
C GLU A 100 14.19 7.42 -2.65
N ALA A 101 13.79 6.67 -3.67
CA ALA A 101 12.80 7.10 -4.65
C ALA A 101 11.64 6.09 -4.71
N VAL A 102 10.41 6.61 -4.90
CA VAL A 102 9.20 5.79 -5.00
C VAL A 102 8.30 6.26 -6.13
N VAL A 103 7.49 5.34 -6.66
CA VAL A 103 6.47 5.68 -7.66
C VAL A 103 5.24 6.27 -6.96
N ALA A 104 4.87 7.49 -7.33
CA ALA A 104 3.76 8.24 -6.75
C ALA A 104 2.39 7.81 -7.27
N SER A 105 2.32 7.15 -8.43
CA SER A 105 1.05 6.93 -9.12
C SER A 105 1.06 5.63 -9.91
N GLY A 106 -0.03 4.89 -9.84
CA GLY A 106 -0.23 3.67 -10.63
C GLY A 106 -0.89 2.55 -9.83
N ILE A 107 -1.07 1.42 -10.50
CA ILE A 107 -1.68 0.19 -9.97
C ILE A 107 -0.85 -0.39 -8.80
N VAL A 108 0.41 0.03 -8.68
CA VAL A 108 1.37 -0.46 -7.69
C VAL A 108 1.91 0.70 -6.83
N SER A 109 1.03 1.62 -6.42
CA SER A 109 1.37 2.73 -5.53
C SER A 109 1.06 2.40 -4.07
N GLY A 110 1.84 2.97 -3.14
CA GLY A 110 1.63 2.77 -1.70
C GLY A 110 0.24 3.23 -1.24
N ASP A 111 -0.34 4.24 -1.89
CA ASP A 111 -1.69 4.72 -1.61
C ASP A 111 -2.77 3.69 -1.89
N LEU A 112 -2.70 2.99 -3.04
CA LEU A 112 -3.67 1.94 -3.38
C LEU A 112 -3.60 0.79 -2.37
N VAL A 113 -2.39 0.31 -2.07
CA VAL A 113 -2.16 -0.77 -1.10
C VAL A 113 -2.67 -0.36 0.29
N GLY A 114 -2.35 0.86 0.72
CA GLY A 114 -2.82 1.41 1.99
C GLY A 114 -4.35 1.51 2.05
N THR A 115 -4.98 1.97 0.97
CA THR A 115 -6.43 2.10 0.86
C THR A 115 -7.13 0.74 0.94
N VAL A 116 -6.62 -0.26 0.21
CA VAL A 116 -7.18 -1.63 0.24
C VAL A 116 -7.12 -2.20 1.66
N PHE A 117 -5.98 -2.07 2.35
CA PHE A 117 -5.87 -2.52 3.74
C PHE A 117 -6.80 -1.77 4.69
N ALA A 118 -6.97 -0.46 4.49
CA ALA A 118 -7.89 0.34 5.30
C ALA A 118 -9.35 -0.12 5.11
N VAL A 119 -9.79 -0.34 3.86
CA VAL A 119 -11.16 -0.79 3.56
C VAL A 119 -11.41 -2.19 4.11
N VAL A 120 -10.52 -3.14 3.83
CA VAL A 120 -10.65 -4.53 4.31
C VAL A 120 -10.66 -4.56 5.84
N GLY A 121 -9.72 -3.86 6.48
CA GLY A 121 -9.66 -3.76 7.93
C GLY A 121 -10.94 -3.18 8.53
N GLY A 122 -11.46 -2.09 7.93
CA GLY A 122 -12.72 -1.47 8.37
C GLY A 122 -13.93 -2.40 8.29
N VAL A 123 -14.06 -3.17 7.20
CA VAL A 123 -15.15 -4.15 7.03
C VAL A 123 -15.06 -5.25 8.10
N ILE A 124 -13.86 -5.77 8.37
CA ILE A 124 -13.66 -6.81 9.38
C ILE A 124 -14.00 -6.28 10.79
N VAL A 125 -13.58 -5.05 11.13
CA VAL A 125 -13.95 -4.42 12.41
C VAL A 125 -15.47 -4.30 12.53
N ALA A 126 -16.13 -3.80 11.49
CA ALA A 126 -17.58 -3.64 11.48
C ALA A 126 -18.29 -4.97 11.72
N ALA A 127 -17.85 -6.05 11.04
CA ALA A 127 -18.38 -7.40 11.27
C ALA A 127 -18.18 -7.86 12.72
N GLY A 128 -16.99 -7.65 13.30
CA GLY A 128 -16.71 -7.96 14.70
C GLY A 128 -17.62 -7.23 15.68
N VAL A 129 -17.88 -5.93 15.46
CA VAL A 129 -18.79 -5.11 16.27
C VAL A 129 -20.24 -5.57 16.14
N VAL A 130 -20.70 -5.91 14.95
CA VAL A 130 -22.06 -6.44 14.73
C VAL A 130 -22.25 -7.75 15.50
N VAL A 131 -21.27 -8.67 15.45
CA VAL A 131 -21.33 -9.92 16.21
C VAL A 131 -21.37 -9.65 17.72
N ALA A 132 -20.55 -8.74 18.24
CA ALA A 132 -20.59 -8.34 19.65
C ALA A 132 -21.96 -7.76 20.05
N ALA A 133 -22.51 -6.85 19.24
CA ALA A 133 -23.79 -6.21 19.52
C ALA A 133 -24.95 -7.23 19.56
N VAL A 134 -24.94 -8.21 18.65
CA VAL A 134 -25.92 -9.32 18.65
C VAL A 134 -25.75 -10.24 19.86
N LEU A 135 -24.53 -10.45 20.34
CA LEU A 135 -24.29 -11.23 21.56
C LEU A 135 -24.72 -10.50 22.83
N LEU A 136 -24.59 -9.17 22.86
CA LEU A 136 -25.04 -8.33 23.99
C LEU A 136 -26.56 -8.18 24.07
N SER A 137 -27.26 -8.33 22.95
CA SER A 137 -28.72 -8.25 22.89
C SER A 137 -29.43 -9.59 23.15
N ARG A 138 -28.67 -10.67 23.37
CA ARG A 138 -29.16 -12.01 23.75
C ARG A 138 -28.96 -12.27 25.23
#